data_AF-A0A2V9FYI5-F1
#
_entry.id   AF-A0A2V9FYI5-F1
#
_cell.length_a   1.000
_cell.length_b   1.000
_cell.length_c   1.000
_cell.angle_alpha   90.00
_cell.angle_beta   90.00
_cell.angle_gamma   90.00
#
_symmetry.space_group_name_H-M   'P 1'
#
loop_
_entity.id
_entity.type
_entity.pdbx_description
1 polymer ?
#
loop_
_entity_poly.entity_id
_entity_poly.type
_entity_poly.pdbx_seq_one_letter_code
_entity_poly.pdbx_strand_id
1 'polypeptide(L)'
;ALGIGANTALFSVVSGVLLNPLPFPSPDELVAVYTKSPTFQEGSISYPNFLDWQKDSHSFASLCAFRSDDFNMTGAGEPERVHTHMISAEFFTALGMQPLLGRAFG
;
A
#
# COMPACT_ATOMS: atom_id res chain seq x y z
N ALA A 1 -18.50 -13.42 -20.54
CA ALA A 1 -18.00 -12.18 -21.17
C ALA A 1 -17.12 -11.47 -20.13
N LEU A 2 -15.80 -11.50 -20.33
CA LEU A 2 -14.80 -11.05 -19.35
C LEU A 2 -14.29 -9.67 -19.79
N GLY A 3 -14.86 -8.61 -19.24
CA GLY A 3 -14.50 -7.22 -19.55
C GLY A 3 -13.20 -6.77 -18.89
N ILE A 4 -12.08 -7.45 -19.15
CA ILE A 4 -10.76 -7.09 -18.58
C ILE A 4 -10.03 -6.02 -19.42
N GLY A 5 -10.56 -5.63 -20.57
CA GLY A 5 -9.81 -4.84 -21.56
C GLY A 5 -10.24 -3.42 -21.86
N ALA A 6 -11.29 -2.85 -21.23
CA ALA A 6 -11.94 -1.65 -21.78
C ALA A 6 -11.69 -0.31 -21.04
N ASN A 7 -11.02 -0.31 -19.89
CA ASN A 7 -10.50 0.92 -19.28
C ASN A 7 -9.00 0.77 -19.13
N THR A 8 -8.25 1.35 -20.06
CA THR A 8 -6.79 1.39 -20.08
C THR A 8 -6.26 2.11 -18.82
N ALA A 9 -6.19 1.40 -17.69
CA ALA A 9 -5.41 1.84 -16.55
C ALA A 9 -3.95 1.60 -16.90
N LEU A 10 -3.22 2.67 -17.18
CA LEU A 10 -1.78 2.59 -17.33
C LEU A 10 -1.21 2.54 -15.91
N PHE A 11 -0.29 1.63 -15.60
CA PHE A 11 0.27 1.50 -14.25
C PHE A 11 1.64 2.18 -14.19
N SER A 12 2.01 2.67 -13.00
CA SER A 12 3.32 3.26 -12.74
C SER A 12 3.93 2.63 -11.49
N VAL A 13 5.24 2.38 -11.54
CA VAL A 13 6.04 1.94 -10.39
C VAL A 13 6.96 3.09 -10.00
N VAL A 14 6.97 3.46 -8.73
CA VAL A 14 7.87 4.47 -8.18
C VAL A 14 8.83 3.81 -7.20
N SER A 15 10.13 3.97 -7.44
CA SER A 15 11.17 3.56 -6.49
C SER A 15 11.43 4.68 -5.49
N GLY A 16 11.19 4.42 -4.20
CA GLY A 16 11.36 5.39 -3.13
C GLY A 16 12.80 5.47 -2.62
N VAL A 17 13.73 6.04 -3.38
CA VAL A 17 15.16 6.09 -2.96
C VAL A 17 15.91 7.40 -3.25
N LEU A 18 15.32 8.37 -3.94
CA LEU A 18 16.15 9.43 -4.55
C LEU A 18 16.53 10.60 -3.63
N LEU A 19 15.86 10.83 -2.49
CA LEU A 19 16.09 12.04 -1.67
C LEU A 19 16.24 11.79 -0.16
N ASN A 20 15.81 10.64 0.36
CA ASN A 20 16.03 10.23 1.74
C ASN A 20 15.80 8.71 1.79
N PRO A 21 16.79 7.87 2.14
CA PRO A 21 16.57 6.42 2.20
C PRO A 21 15.46 6.14 3.22
N LEU A 22 14.43 5.41 2.80
CA LEU A 22 13.37 5.02 3.72
C LEU A 22 13.99 4.21 4.87
N PRO A 23 13.58 4.42 6.13
CA PRO A 23 14.14 3.73 7.28
C PRO A 23 13.61 2.28 7.40
N PHE A 24 13.48 1.60 6.26
CA PHE A 24 13.04 0.21 6.17
C PHE A 24 14.23 -0.68 5.83
N PRO A 25 14.23 -1.95 6.28
CA PRO A 25 15.14 -2.96 5.75
C PRO A 25 15.05 -3.03 4.23
N SER A 26 16.20 -3.02 3.54
CA SER A 26 16.31 -3.09 2.07
C SER A 26 15.42 -2.07 1.32
N PRO A 27 15.58 -0.76 1.53
CA PRO A 27 14.69 0.25 0.93
C PRO A 27 14.76 0.28 -0.60
N ASP A 28 15.89 -0.15 -1.18
CA ASP A 28 16.09 -0.27 -2.64
C ASP A 28 15.25 -1.37 -3.30
N GLU A 29 14.69 -2.30 -2.51
CA GLU A 29 13.81 -3.37 -2.98
C GLU A 29 12.32 -3.00 -2.84
N LEU A 30 12.02 -1.85 -2.24
CA LEU A 30 10.65 -1.37 -2.08
C LEU A 30 10.20 -0.55 -3.27
N VAL A 31 9.01 -0.88 -3.76
CA VAL A 31 8.36 -0.16 -4.84
C VAL A 31 6.92 0.14 -4.49
N ALA A 32 6.46 1.34 -4.85
CA ALA A 32 5.05 1.71 -4.76
C ALA A 32 4.40 1.58 -6.14
N VAL A 33 3.23 0.95 -6.19
CA VAL A 33 2.49 0.70 -7.43
C VAL A 33 1.22 1.53 -7.43
N TYR A 34 1.04 2.32 -8.48
CA TYR A 34 -0.11 3.19 -8.66
C TYR A 34 -0.74 2.99 -10.04
N THR A 35 -2.01 3.37 -10.17
CA THR A 35 -2.62 3.61 -11.48
C THR A 35 -2.30 5.02 -11.94
N LYS A 36 -2.21 5.22 -13.25
CA LYS A 36 -2.11 6.53 -13.90
C LYS A 36 -3.11 6.61 -15.04
N SER A 37 -3.55 7.82 -15.31
CA SER A 37 -4.46 8.13 -16.42
C SER A 37 -4.10 9.50 -17.02
N PRO A 38 -4.72 9.90 -18.14
CA PRO A 38 -4.54 11.25 -18.66
C PRO A 38 -4.94 12.37 -17.68
N THR A 39 -5.75 12.07 -16.65
CA THR A 39 -6.25 13.06 -15.68
C THR A 39 -5.53 13.03 -14.32
N PHE A 40 -4.73 12.00 -14.03
CA PHE A 40 -3.96 11.90 -12.79
C PHE A 40 -2.68 11.07 -12.96
N GLN A 41 -1.62 11.46 -12.25
CA GLN A 41 -0.31 10.77 -12.30
C GLN A 41 -0.26 9.55 -11.36
N GLU A 42 -0.97 9.62 -10.23
CA GLU A 42 -1.00 8.56 -9.23
C GLU A 42 -2.43 8.38 -8.72
N GLY A 43 -2.97 7.18 -8.89
CA GLY A 43 -4.29 6.75 -8.47
C GLY A 43 -4.23 5.41 -7.76
N SER A 44 -5.28 5.10 -7.01
CA SER A 44 -5.39 3.82 -6.34
C SER A 44 -5.61 2.68 -7.33
N ILE A 45 -5.17 1.48 -6.94
CA ILE A 45 -5.51 0.24 -7.64
C ILE A 45 -6.86 -0.24 -7.11
N SER A 46 -7.70 -0.81 -7.98
CA SER A 46 -8.96 -1.41 -7.55
C SER A 46 -8.68 -2.62 -6.66
N TYR A 47 -9.50 -2.81 -5.63
CA TYR A 47 -9.32 -3.92 -4.70
C TYR A 47 -9.33 -5.32 -5.38
N PRO A 48 -10.20 -5.60 -6.37
CA PRO A 48 -10.14 -6.87 -7.11
C PRO A 48 -8.81 -7.08 -7.84
N ASN A 49 -8.27 -6.06 -8.51
CA ASN A 49 -6.98 -6.18 -9.20
C ASN A 49 -5.84 -6.44 -8.21
N PHE A 50 -5.88 -5.80 -7.03
CA PHE A 50 -4.92 -6.08 -5.97
C PHE A 50 -4.98 -7.54 -5.52
N LEU A 51 -6.17 -8.11 -5.33
CA LEU A 51 -6.34 -9.52 -4.96
C LEU A 51 -5.82 -10.47 -6.04
N ASP A 52 -6.12 -10.19 -7.31
CA ASP A 52 -5.61 -10.98 -8.44
C ASP A 52 -4.08 -10.96 -8.46
N TRP A 53 -3.45 -9.80 -8.25
CA TRP A 53 -1.99 -9.68 -8.21
C TRP A 53 -1.35 -10.34 -6.99
N GLN A 54 -1.97 -10.20 -5.83
CA GLN A 54 -1.49 -10.85 -4.61
C GLN A 54 -1.47 -12.38 -4.78
N LYS A 55 -2.40 -12.92 -5.56
CA LYS A 55 -2.51 -14.35 -5.83
C LYS A 55 -1.60 -14.84 -6.96
N ASP A 56 -1.54 -14.09 -8.07
CA ASP A 56 -1.00 -14.61 -9.33
C ASP A 56 0.34 -13.96 -9.74
N SER A 57 0.80 -12.89 -9.08
CA SER A 57 2.09 -12.26 -9.38
C SER A 57 3.26 -12.97 -8.70
N HIS A 58 4.33 -13.20 -9.46
CA HIS A 58 5.59 -13.77 -8.96
C HIS A 58 6.76 -12.77 -8.97
N SER A 59 6.48 -11.50 -9.28
CA SER A 59 7.51 -10.45 -9.36
C SER A 59 7.85 -9.82 -8.01
N PHE A 60 7.02 -10.04 -6.99
CA PHE A 60 7.16 -9.44 -5.66
C PHE A 60 7.33 -10.53 -4.61
N ALA A 61 8.25 -10.32 -3.66
CA ALA A 61 8.39 -11.21 -2.51
C ALA A 61 7.17 -11.14 -1.57
N SER A 62 6.56 -9.95 -1.46
CA SER A 62 5.32 -9.72 -0.73
C SER A 62 4.59 -8.52 -1.36
N LEU A 63 3.26 -8.55 -1.36
CA LEU A 63 2.43 -7.46 -1.85
C LEU A 63 1.41 -7.09 -0.77
N CYS A 64 1.39 -5.81 -0.40
CA CYS A 64 0.45 -5.26 0.57
C CYS A 64 -0.32 -4.06 0.01
N ALA A 65 -1.51 -3.82 0.54
CA ALA A 65 -2.27 -2.60 0.27
C ALA A 65 -2.20 -1.67 1.48
N PHE A 66 -2.14 -0.38 1.23
CA PHE A 66 -2.33 0.63 2.26
C PHE A 66 -3.09 1.83 1.71
N ARG A 67 -3.78 2.56 2.59
CA ARG A 67 -4.37 3.86 2.29
C ARG A 67 -4.33 4.75 3.53
N SER A 68 -4.15 6.04 3.34
CA SER A 68 -4.28 7.01 4.42
C SER A 68 -5.75 7.17 4.81
N ASP A 69 -6.01 7.33 6.10
CA ASP A 69 -7.33 7.52 6.67
C ASP A 69 -7.22 8.42 7.91
N ASP A 70 -8.26 9.20 8.20
CA ASP A 70 -8.28 10.08 9.38
C ASP A 70 -9.42 9.67 10.30
N PHE A 71 -9.10 9.38 11.57
CA PHE A 71 -10.10 9.05 12.57
C PHE A 71 -10.14 10.10 13.67
N ASN A 72 -11.33 10.33 14.22
CA ASN A 72 -11.47 11.06 15.48
C ASN A 72 -11.43 10.04 16.62
N MET A 73 -10.34 10.06 17.39
CA MET A 73 -10.19 9.24 18.59
C MET A 73 -10.94 9.92 19.74
N THR A 74 -11.85 9.19 20.36
CA THR A 74 -12.66 9.66 21.50
C THR A 74 -12.60 8.64 22.64
N GLY A 75 -13.06 8.99 23.84
CA GLY A 75 -13.13 8.08 24.99
C GLY A 75 -11.87 8.04 25.88
N ALA A 76 -10.83 8.79 25.52
CA ALA A 76 -9.61 8.98 26.33
C ALA A 76 -9.43 10.42 26.83
N GLY A 77 -10.47 11.27 26.72
CA GLY A 77 -10.43 12.70 27.02
C GLY A 77 -11.03 13.52 25.88
N GLU A 78 -10.43 14.67 25.59
CA GLU A 78 -10.81 15.51 24.45
C GLU A 78 -10.64 14.76 23.12
N PRO A 79 -11.60 14.87 22.19
CA PRO A 79 -11.47 14.28 20.86
C PRO A 79 -10.22 14.75 20.14
N GLU A 80 -9.41 13.79 19.68
CA GLU A 80 -8.21 14.06 18.88
C GLU A 80 -8.39 13.48 17.48
N ARG A 81 -8.09 14.28 16.45
CA ARG A 81 -8.03 13.77 15.08
C ARG A 81 -6.65 13.17 14.84
N VAL A 82 -6.62 11.88 14.58
CA VAL A 82 -5.41 11.11 14.33
C VAL A 82 -5.31 10.73 12.86
N HIS A 83 -4.13 10.95 12.30
CA HIS A 83 -3.78 10.48 10.97
C HIS A 83 -3.36 9.01 11.05
N THR A 84 -3.98 8.16 10.23
CA THR A 84 -3.80 6.71 10.28
C THR A 84 -3.63 6.13 8.89
N HIS A 85 -3.23 4.86 8.85
CA HIS A 85 -3.24 4.09 7.62
C HIS A 85 -4.01 2.80 7.83
N MET A 86 -4.93 2.52 6.92
CA MET A 86 -5.54 1.21 6.79
C MET A 86 -4.60 0.35 5.95
N ILE A 87 -4.20 -0.81 6.46
CA ILE A 87 -3.17 -1.68 5.87
C ILE A 87 -3.67 -3.11 5.73
N SER A 88 -3.19 -3.85 4.73
CA SER A 88 -3.38 -5.30 4.63
C SER A 88 -2.46 -6.05 5.60
N ALA A 89 -2.74 -7.34 5.83
CA ALA A 89 -2.02 -8.17 6.79
C ALA A 89 -0.52 -8.28 6.47
N GLU A 90 -0.16 -8.20 5.20
CA GLU A 90 1.18 -8.39 4.68
C GLU A 90 2.07 -7.14 4.85
N PHE A 91 1.52 -6.01 5.29
CA PHE A 91 2.23 -4.73 5.33
C PHE A 91 3.55 -4.76 6.10
N PHE A 92 3.56 -5.34 7.31
CA PHE A 92 4.78 -5.45 8.10
C PHE A 92 5.81 -6.39 7.44
N THR A 93 5.34 -7.49 6.86
CA THR A 93 6.17 -8.44 6.12
C THR A 93 6.80 -7.80 4.88
N ALA A 94 6.01 -7.05 4.11
CA ALA A 94 6.47 -6.36 2.90
C ALA A 94 7.51 -5.29 3.21
N LEU A 95 7.40 -4.61 4.36
CA LEU A 95 8.39 -3.63 4.82
C LEU A 95 9.53 -4.24 5.63
N GLY A 96 9.56 -5.56 5.85
CA GLY A 96 10.56 -6.21 6.71
C GLY A 96 10.54 -5.74 8.16
N MET A 97 9.44 -5.16 8.63
CA MET A 97 9.31 -4.56 9.97
C MET A 97 8.52 -5.45 10.93
N GLN A 98 8.64 -5.16 12.23
CA GLN A 98 7.82 -5.75 13.27
C GLN A 98 7.15 -4.64 14.11
N PRO A 99 5.92 -4.85 14.61
CA PRO A 99 5.30 -3.93 15.55
C PRO A 99 6.17 -3.78 16.81
N LEU A 100 6.29 -2.54 17.31
CA LEU A 100 7.00 -2.27 18.56
C LEU A 100 6.34 -2.97 19.76
N LEU A 101 5.02 -3.10 19.71
CA LEU A 101 4.20 -3.73 20.74
C LEU A 101 3.21 -4.69 20.11
N GLY A 102 3.02 -5.84 20.77
CA GLY A 102 2.09 -6.88 20.31
C GLY A 102 2.67 -7.77 19.22
N ARG A 103 1.77 -8.39 18.44
CA ARG A 103 2.12 -9.25 17.31
C ARG A 103 1.58 -8.65 16.02
N ALA A 104 2.27 -8.90 14.92
CA ALA A 104 1.73 -8.62 13.60
C ALA A 104 0.51 -9.53 13.32
N PHE A 105 -0.08 -9.37 12.14
CA PHE A 105 -1.10 -10.27 11.64
C PHE A 105 -0.52 -11.69 11.53
N GLY A 106 -1.32 -12.70 11.86
CA GLY A 106 -0.94 -14.11 11.83
C GLY A 106 -2.06 -14.95 11.24
#